data_AF-A0A419N9U7-F1
#
_entry.id   AF-A0A419N9U7-F1
#
_cell.length_a   1.000
_cell.length_b   1.000
_cell.length_c   1.000
_cell.angle_alpha   90.00
_cell.angle_beta   90.00
_cell.angle_gamma   90.00
#
_symmetry.space_group_name_H-M   'P 1'
#
loop_
_entity.id
_entity.type
_entity.pdbx_description
1 polymer ?
#
loop_
_entity_poly.entity_id
_entity_poly.type
_entity_poly.pdbx_seq_one_letter_code
_entity_poly.pdbx_strand_id
1 'polypeptide(L)'
;MKMKNMPVMGQGFTHSESSQSTISGNEFAAIVPVISGQIGGRETNIVSARALHKTLGVGRDFSTWFGDRAEDYAFVRGVDYFTEDDLTATWLSNDQYSPISGKNKGKGRPQKDYYPTITMAKELAMVERNEQGRAVRRYFIQCEEALQISAPAIAAKYRHQLKARIGAANLFKPMCAALEAYRAEQGKQTLQHHYTLESNMIARIVLGGLTAKQWAKANSITGEPRDAMNAVQLEHLSYLESTNTTLIDMGMAYDQRKAELMRLSQRWLAKHLGADHD
;
A
#
# COMPACT_ATOMS: atom_id res chain seq x y z
N MET A 1 49.55 33.27 60.56
CA MET A 1 48.25 32.85 59.96
C MET A 1 48.59 32.02 58.72
N LYS A 2 48.26 30.74 58.51
CA LYS A 2 47.01 29.95 58.75
C LYS A 2 45.79 30.60 58.06
N MET A 3 44.99 29.99 57.18
CA MET A 3 44.95 28.65 56.51
C MET A 3 44.44 28.84 55.04
N LYS A 4 43.99 27.90 54.19
CA LYS A 4 43.76 26.43 54.18
C LYS A 4 43.71 25.89 52.72
N ASN A 5 43.66 24.57 52.52
CA ASN A 5 43.35 23.89 51.24
C ASN A 5 41.84 23.59 51.06
N MET A 6 41.36 23.65 49.80
CA MET A 6 40.23 22.89 49.18
C MET A 6 38.83 22.96 49.85
N PRO A 7 37.79 22.30 49.29
CA PRO A 7 37.10 22.67 48.04
C PRO A 7 35.58 22.90 48.29
N VAL A 8 34.85 23.48 47.34
CA VAL A 8 33.36 23.55 47.44
C VAL A 8 32.69 23.00 46.19
N MET A 9 31.63 22.24 46.46
CA MET A 9 30.86 21.38 45.55
C MET A 9 30.08 22.16 44.47
N GLY A 10 29.65 21.43 43.44
CA GLY A 10 28.97 22.00 42.29
C GLY A 10 27.50 22.35 42.50
N GLN A 11 27.06 23.26 41.63
CA GLN A 11 25.72 23.38 41.07
C GLN A 11 25.98 23.48 39.54
N GLY A 12 25.19 22.94 38.62
CA GLY A 12 23.81 22.53 38.67
C GLY A 12 23.17 23.01 37.36
N PHE A 13 22.81 22.07 36.49
CA PHE A 13 21.96 22.29 35.30
C PHE A 13 22.30 23.46 34.36
N THR A 14 23.09 23.20 33.31
CA THR A 14 22.87 23.92 32.04
C THR A 14 21.66 23.31 31.37
N HIS A 15 20.57 24.07 31.33
CA HIS A 15 19.30 23.64 30.74
C HIS A 15 19.47 23.21 29.29
N SER A 16 18.90 22.06 28.94
CA SER A 16 18.44 21.85 27.56
C SER A 16 17.25 22.77 27.36
N GLU A 17 17.38 23.81 26.55
CA GLU A 17 16.23 24.61 26.11
C GLU A 17 15.36 23.75 25.20
N SER A 18 14.44 23.01 25.83
CA SER A 18 13.33 22.35 25.18
C SER A 18 12.34 23.40 24.68
N SER A 19 12.72 24.11 23.63
CA SER A 19 11.82 24.90 22.80
C SER A 19 10.87 23.96 22.09
N GLN A 20 9.81 23.56 22.80
CA GLN A 20 8.62 22.94 22.21
C GLN A 20 7.93 23.99 21.34
N SER A 21 8.47 24.26 20.15
CA SER A 21 7.70 24.88 19.09
C SER A 21 6.63 23.89 18.67
N THR A 22 5.38 24.22 18.99
CA THR A 22 4.21 23.54 18.44
C THR A 22 4.20 23.78 16.94
N ILE A 23 4.84 22.88 16.17
CA ILE A 23 4.88 22.93 14.71
C ILE A 23 3.43 22.89 14.23
N SER A 24 2.93 24.07 13.86
CA SER A 24 1.57 24.21 13.40
C SER A 24 1.49 23.57 12.02
N GLY A 25 0.48 22.73 11.78
CA GLY A 25 0.42 21.86 10.58
C GLY A 25 0.47 22.57 9.22
N ASN A 26 0.40 23.91 9.21
CA ASN A 26 0.53 24.76 8.03
C ASN A 26 2.00 24.99 7.60
N GLU A 27 2.99 24.93 8.50
CA GLU A 27 4.41 25.05 8.11
C GLU A 27 4.87 23.86 7.27
N PHE A 28 4.41 22.65 7.59
CA PHE A 28 4.86 21.43 6.88
C PHE A 28 4.39 21.39 5.42
N ALA A 29 3.21 21.95 5.12
CA ALA A 29 2.71 22.12 3.76
C ALA A 29 3.56 23.10 2.93
N ALA A 30 4.22 24.07 3.57
CA ALA A 30 5.18 24.96 2.92
C ALA A 30 6.57 24.33 2.74
N ILE A 31 6.91 23.32 3.53
CA ILE A 31 8.19 22.59 3.48
C ILE A 31 8.16 21.50 2.39
N VAL A 32 7.07 20.73 2.30
CA VAL A 32 6.85 19.72 1.25
C VAL A 32 5.50 19.98 0.56
N PRO A 33 5.46 20.83 -0.49
CA PRO A 33 4.21 21.12 -1.17
C PRO A 33 3.69 19.89 -1.90
N VAL A 34 2.47 19.49 -1.53
CA VAL A 34 1.70 18.45 -2.21
C VAL A 34 0.94 19.09 -3.37
N ILE A 35 1.20 18.61 -4.58
CA ILE A 35 0.63 19.15 -5.83
C ILE A 35 -0.28 18.09 -6.43
N SER A 36 -1.48 18.49 -6.86
CA SER A 36 -2.34 17.64 -7.66
C SER A 36 -1.84 17.60 -9.12
N GLY A 37 -1.55 16.39 -9.60
CA GLY A 37 -1.17 16.11 -10.99
C GLY A 37 -2.05 15.00 -11.58
N GLN A 38 -1.84 14.67 -12.86
CA GLN A 38 -2.44 13.47 -13.47
C GLN A 38 -1.37 12.44 -13.81
N ILE A 39 -1.58 11.20 -13.35
CA ILE A 39 -0.79 10.01 -13.70
C ILE A 39 -1.68 9.09 -14.54
N GLY A 40 -1.29 8.77 -15.78
CA GLY A 40 -1.99 7.80 -16.61
C GLY A 40 -3.49 8.10 -16.81
N GLY A 41 -3.88 9.38 -16.81
CA GLY A 41 -5.28 9.84 -16.89
C GLY A 41 -6.06 9.84 -15.57
N ARG A 42 -5.40 9.65 -14.41
CA ARG A 42 -6.01 9.73 -13.08
C ARG A 42 -5.39 10.86 -12.27
N GLU A 43 -6.23 11.66 -11.60
CA GLU A 43 -5.75 12.64 -10.62
C GLU A 43 -5.09 11.95 -9.43
N THR A 44 -4.00 12.55 -8.96
CA THR A 44 -3.13 12.03 -7.91
C THR A 44 -2.35 13.16 -7.26
N ASN A 45 -1.78 12.89 -6.09
CA ASN A 45 -0.97 13.85 -5.37
C ASN A 45 0.52 13.46 -5.45
N ILE A 46 1.32 14.41 -5.90
CA ILE A 46 2.77 14.30 -6.11
C ILE A 46 3.52 15.34 -5.27
N VAL A 47 4.82 15.12 -5.12
CA VAL A 47 5.75 15.95 -4.34
C VAL A 47 7.00 16.22 -5.17
N SER A 48 7.60 17.41 -5.08
CA SER A 48 8.95 17.66 -5.65
C SER A 48 10.02 16.86 -4.90
N ALA A 49 10.77 16.03 -5.63
CA ALA A 49 11.88 15.28 -5.05
C ALA A 49 12.98 16.21 -4.51
N ARG A 50 13.24 17.35 -5.16
CA ARG A 50 14.20 18.36 -4.66
C ARG A 50 13.74 19.00 -3.35
N ALA A 51 12.46 19.36 -3.23
CA ALA A 51 11.90 19.87 -1.98
C ALA A 51 12.00 18.83 -0.86
N LEU A 52 11.70 17.56 -1.18
CA LEU A 52 11.81 16.43 -0.26
C LEU A 52 13.26 16.17 0.17
N HIS A 53 14.22 16.12 -0.77
CA HIS A 53 15.66 15.94 -0.50
C HIS A 53 16.21 17.00 0.46
N LYS A 54 15.89 18.28 0.18
CA LYS A 54 16.26 19.42 1.01
C LYS A 54 15.65 19.33 2.41
N THR A 55 14.36 19.00 2.50
CA THR A 55 13.63 18.81 3.76
C THR A 55 14.22 17.71 4.61
N LEU A 56 14.53 16.57 3.99
CA LEU A 56 15.12 15.41 4.67
C LEU A 56 16.57 15.65 5.09
N GLY A 57 17.20 16.78 4.75
CA GLY A 57 18.56 17.12 5.17
C GLY A 57 19.61 16.14 4.63
N VAL A 58 19.38 15.56 3.45
CA VAL A 58 20.23 14.51 2.89
C VAL A 58 21.53 15.11 2.36
N GLY A 59 22.67 14.66 2.91
CA GLY A 59 24.01 15.14 2.51
C GLY A 59 24.56 14.55 1.21
N ARG A 60 23.99 13.45 0.69
CA ARG A 60 24.30 12.95 -0.67
C ARG A 60 23.79 13.94 -1.71
N ASP A 61 24.47 14.05 -2.85
CA ASP A 61 23.96 14.86 -3.96
C ASP A 61 22.61 14.33 -4.45
N PHE A 62 21.76 15.23 -4.95
CA PHE A 62 20.38 14.91 -5.32
C PHE A 62 20.26 13.82 -6.39
N SER A 63 21.13 13.82 -7.39
CA SER A 63 21.01 12.92 -8.54
C SER A 63 21.40 11.49 -8.16
N THR A 64 22.52 11.35 -7.45
CA THR A 64 22.95 10.06 -6.88
C THR A 64 21.95 9.58 -5.85
N TRP A 65 21.51 10.44 -4.92
CA TRP A 65 20.49 10.08 -3.92
C TRP A 65 19.21 9.55 -4.55
N PHE A 66 18.62 10.27 -5.50
CA PHE A 66 17.34 9.86 -6.10
C PHE A 66 17.51 8.62 -6.98
N GLY A 67 18.63 8.51 -7.71
CA GLY A 67 18.97 7.32 -8.49
C GLY A 67 19.13 6.07 -7.62
N ASP A 68 20.03 6.13 -6.62
CA ASP A 68 20.26 5.04 -5.66
C ASP A 68 18.94 4.63 -5.00
N ARG A 69 18.12 5.59 -4.54
CA ARG A 69 16.85 5.29 -3.88
C ARG A 69 15.80 4.68 -4.81
N ALA A 70 15.77 5.07 -6.08
CA ALA A 70 14.89 4.46 -7.07
C ALA A 70 15.28 2.99 -7.34
N GLU A 71 16.58 2.71 -7.38
CA GLU A 71 17.11 1.35 -7.59
C GLU A 71 16.98 0.47 -6.33
N ASP A 72 17.45 0.95 -5.16
CA ASP A 72 17.40 0.27 -3.85
C ASP A 72 16.00 -0.29 -3.51
N TYR A 73 14.95 0.47 -3.88
CA TYR A 73 13.55 0.19 -3.56
C TYR A 73 12.73 -0.25 -4.78
N ALA A 74 13.36 -0.42 -5.94
CA ALA A 74 12.75 -0.81 -7.21
C ALA A 74 11.55 0.08 -7.63
N PHE A 75 11.61 1.39 -7.34
CA PHE A 75 10.60 2.36 -7.76
C PHE A 75 10.59 2.51 -9.29
N VAL A 76 9.40 2.47 -9.89
CA VAL A 76 9.22 2.44 -11.35
C VAL A 76 8.79 3.82 -11.87
N ARG A 77 9.60 4.39 -12.78
CA ARG A 77 9.21 5.60 -13.53
C ARG A 77 7.90 5.36 -14.28
N GLY A 78 6.95 6.26 -14.15
CA GLY A 78 5.61 6.11 -14.73
C GLY A 78 4.59 5.45 -13.78
N VAL A 79 5.03 5.00 -12.60
CA VAL A 79 4.16 4.44 -11.54
C VAL A 79 4.40 5.20 -10.23
N ASP A 80 5.64 5.16 -9.71
CA ASP A 80 5.99 5.69 -8.39
C ASP A 80 6.49 7.13 -8.45
N TYR A 81 7.17 7.50 -9.54
CA TYR A 81 7.63 8.86 -9.84
C TYR A 81 7.65 9.18 -11.34
N PHE A 82 7.70 10.48 -11.63
CA PHE A 82 7.60 11.06 -12.97
C PHE A 82 8.71 12.09 -13.17
N THR A 83 9.13 12.32 -14.41
CA THR A 83 9.98 13.47 -14.78
C THR A 83 9.15 14.59 -15.37
N GLU A 84 9.75 15.77 -15.53
CA GLU A 84 9.20 16.88 -16.31
C GLU A 84 8.78 16.45 -17.73
N ASP A 85 9.46 15.46 -18.32
CA ASP A 85 9.18 14.91 -19.65
C ASP A 85 7.93 13.99 -19.68
N ASP A 86 7.50 13.43 -18.53
CA ASP A 86 6.36 12.50 -18.42
C ASP A 86 5.03 13.20 -18.14
N LEU A 87 5.08 14.42 -17.60
CA LEU A 87 3.92 15.21 -17.23
C LEU A 87 3.54 16.09 -18.42
N THR A 88 2.33 15.94 -18.98
CA THR A 88 1.87 16.82 -20.07
C THR A 88 1.85 18.26 -19.55
N ALA A 89 2.70 19.11 -20.12
CA ALA A 89 3.27 20.30 -19.47
C ALA A 89 2.30 21.46 -19.13
N THR A 90 0.98 21.25 -19.22
CA THR A 90 -0.07 22.26 -19.06
C THR A 90 -0.32 22.68 -17.61
N TRP A 91 0.00 21.83 -16.61
CA TRP A 91 -0.25 22.12 -15.18
C TRP A 91 0.99 22.46 -14.35
N LEU A 92 2.21 22.19 -14.84
CA LEU A 92 3.43 22.64 -14.16
C LEU A 92 3.67 24.15 -14.30
N SER A 93 3.04 24.79 -15.29
CA SER A 93 3.09 26.25 -15.50
C SER A 93 2.20 27.04 -14.53
N ASN A 94 2.19 26.66 -13.25
CA ASN A 94 1.71 27.54 -12.18
C ASN A 94 2.88 28.39 -11.66
N ASP A 95 2.61 29.60 -11.17
CA ASP A 95 3.62 30.63 -10.92
C ASP A 95 4.69 30.24 -9.87
N GLN A 96 4.40 29.26 -9.02
CA GLN A 96 5.35 28.66 -8.07
C GLN A 96 6.32 27.62 -8.67
N TYR A 97 5.95 26.98 -9.78
CA TYR A 97 6.65 25.82 -10.36
C TYR A 97 6.97 25.98 -11.85
N SER A 98 6.75 27.17 -12.41
CA SER A 98 7.26 27.55 -13.72
C SER A 98 8.75 27.23 -13.78
N PRO A 99 9.21 26.30 -14.63
CA PRO A 99 10.63 26.03 -14.78
C PRO A 99 11.26 27.36 -15.21
N ILE A 100 12.29 27.81 -14.50
CA ILE A 100 12.87 29.15 -14.69
C ILE A 100 13.58 29.21 -16.05
N SER A 101 12.78 29.42 -17.09
CA SER A 101 13.13 30.05 -18.35
C SER A 101 13.17 31.58 -18.18
N GLY A 102 13.37 32.04 -16.94
CA GLY A 102 13.98 33.32 -16.63
C GLY A 102 15.41 33.36 -17.15
N LYS A 103 15.54 33.53 -18.47
CA LYS A 103 16.73 33.94 -19.23
C LYS A 103 18.05 33.58 -18.54
N ASN A 104 18.36 32.29 -18.47
CA ASN A 104 19.68 31.82 -18.02
C ASN A 104 20.77 32.32 -18.98
N LYS A 105 21.32 33.51 -18.70
CA LYS A 105 22.51 34.10 -19.36
C LYS A 105 23.81 33.39 -18.93
N GLY A 106 23.75 32.09 -18.67
CA GLY A 106 24.87 31.26 -18.25
C GLY A 106 24.84 29.91 -18.97
N LYS A 107 26.00 29.46 -19.46
CA LYS A 107 26.16 28.12 -20.01
C LYS A 107 25.91 27.08 -18.90
N GLY A 108 24.75 26.46 -18.91
CA GLY A 108 24.39 25.40 -17.97
C GLY A 108 23.20 24.57 -18.46
N ARG A 109 23.21 23.27 -18.17
CA ARG A 109 22.07 22.38 -18.42
C ARG A 109 20.99 22.67 -17.36
N PRO A 110 19.69 22.75 -17.71
CA PRO A 110 18.63 22.89 -16.72
C PRO A 110 18.72 21.82 -15.63
N GLN A 111 18.46 22.20 -14.38
CA GLN A 111 18.37 21.23 -13.28
C GLN A 111 17.07 20.45 -13.43
N LYS A 112 17.16 19.13 -13.62
CA LYS A 112 16.00 18.23 -13.64
C LYS A 112 15.46 18.03 -12.22
N ASP A 113 14.15 18.06 -12.03
CA ASP A 113 13.48 17.50 -10.85
C ASP A 113 12.76 16.17 -11.18
N TYR A 114 12.35 15.47 -10.12
CA TYR A 114 11.51 14.29 -10.19
C TYR A 114 10.27 14.50 -9.31
N TYR A 115 9.17 13.84 -9.65
CA TYR A 115 7.89 14.00 -8.98
C TYR A 115 7.39 12.65 -8.45
N PRO A 116 7.91 12.18 -7.30
CA PRO A 116 7.35 11.03 -6.59
C PRO A 116 5.88 11.26 -6.20
N THR A 117 5.11 10.18 -6.22
CA THR A 117 3.80 10.09 -5.56
C THR A 117 3.93 10.31 -4.04
N ILE A 118 2.84 10.66 -3.36
CA ILE A 118 2.82 10.68 -1.88
C ILE A 118 3.33 9.37 -1.28
N THR A 119 3.01 8.21 -1.86
CA THR A 119 3.45 6.90 -1.36
C THR A 119 4.96 6.76 -1.40
N MET A 120 5.58 7.01 -2.57
CA MET A 120 7.05 7.00 -2.69
C MET A 120 7.70 8.06 -1.78
N ALA A 121 7.14 9.27 -1.70
CA ALA A 121 7.66 10.32 -0.82
C ALA A 121 7.63 9.93 0.67
N LYS A 122 6.58 9.23 1.11
CA LYS A 122 6.48 8.65 2.45
C LYS A 122 7.58 7.61 2.68
N GLU A 123 7.76 6.67 1.76
CA GLU A 123 8.77 5.61 1.89
C GLU A 123 10.19 6.18 1.94
N LEU A 124 10.55 7.10 1.03
CA LEU A 124 11.82 7.83 1.06
C LEU A 124 12.07 8.49 2.43
N ALA A 125 11.08 9.19 2.97
CA ALA A 125 11.19 9.84 4.28
C ALA A 125 11.38 8.85 5.44
N MET A 126 10.77 7.66 5.39
CA MET A 126 10.97 6.61 6.39
C MET A 126 12.38 6.00 6.35
N VAL A 127 13.02 6.01 5.18
CA VAL A 127 14.30 5.34 4.89
C VAL A 127 15.53 6.18 5.24
N GLU A 128 15.46 7.52 5.25
CA GLU A 128 16.64 8.37 5.51
C GLU A 128 17.25 8.26 6.91
N ARG A 129 16.59 7.58 7.86
CA ARG A 129 17.11 7.23 9.21
C ARG A 129 17.64 8.42 10.03
N ASN A 130 17.29 9.65 9.67
CA ASN A 130 17.69 10.88 10.36
C ASN A 130 16.50 11.54 11.07
N GLU A 131 16.74 12.64 11.79
CA GLU A 131 15.71 13.33 12.57
C GLU A 131 14.63 13.97 11.69
N GLN A 132 14.99 14.51 10.52
CA GLN A 132 14.04 15.10 9.58
C GLN A 132 13.11 14.04 8.97
N GLY A 133 13.64 12.90 8.53
CA GLY A 133 12.84 11.74 8.09
C GLY A 133 11.94 11.20 9.20
N ARG A 134 12.38 11.23 10.47
CA ARG A 134 11.54 10.91 11.63
C ARG A 134 10.40 11.93 11.80
N ALA A 135 10.66 13.22 11.63
CA ALA A 135 9.64 14.27 11.71
C ALA A 135 8.61 14.14 10.56
N VAL A 136 9.07 14.01 9.32
CA VAL A 136 8.24 13.79 8.12
C VAL A 136 7.39 12.51 8.28
N ARG A 137 7.96 11.41 8.77
CA ARG A 137 7.20 10.18 9.07
C ARG A 137 6.10 10.40 10.10
N ARG A 138 6.39 11.11 11.20
CA ARG A 138 5.40 11.42 12.24
C ARG A 138 4.27 12.29 11.70
N TYR A 139 4.59 13.30 10.90
CA TYR A 139 3.62 14.14 10.22
C TYR A 139 2.68 13.32 9.33
N PHE A 140 3.22 12.43 8.47
CA PHE A 140 2.37 11.59 7.62
C PHE A 140 1.47 10.64 8.42
N ILE A 141 1.94 10.07 9.52
CA ILE A 141 1.12 9.24 10.42
C ILE A 141 -0.01 10.08 11.05
N GLN A 142 0.29 11.28 11.54
CA GLN A 142 -0.74 12.19 12.09
C GLN A 142 -1.78 12.58 11.04
N CYS A 143 -1.37 12.81 9.79
CA CYS A 143 -2.30 13.04 8.68
C CYS A 143 -3.19 11.82 8.42
N GLU A 144 -2.65 10.60 8.44
CA GLU A 144 -3.41 9.35 8.26
C GLU A 144 -4.40 9.11 9.41
N GLU A 145 -3.99 9.32 10.66
CA GLU A 145 -4.84 9.25 11.85
C GLU A 145 -5.99 10.28 11.78
N ALA A 146 -5.70 11.52 11.41
CA ALA A 146 -6.70 12.56 11.22
C ALA A 146 -7.67 12.23 10.06
N LEU A 147 -7.17 11.65 8.96
CA LEU A 147 -8.01 11.20 7.84
C LEU A 147 -8.92 10.03 8.24
N GLN A 148 -8.43 9.12 9.09
CA GLN A 148 -9.23 8.02 9.63
C GLN A 148 -10.36 8.52 10.56
N ILE A 149 -10.12 9.60 11.30
CA ILE A 149 -11.14 10.25 12.16
C ILE A 149 -12.16 11.03 11.30
N SER A 150 -11.72 11.74 10.26
CA SER A 150 -12.62 12.56 9.42
C SER A 150 -13.43 11.76 8.41
N ALA A 151 -12.92 10.62 7.93
CA ALA A 151 -13.59 9.74 6.97
C ALA A 151 -13.74 8.29 7.49
N PRO A 152 -14.42 8.07 8.64
CA PRO A 152 -14.42 6.78 9.34
C PRO A 152 -15.09 5.66 8.53
N ALA A 153 -16.11 5.98 7.71
CA ALA A 153 -16.76 5.03 6.81
C ALA A 153 -15.82 4.55 5.68
N ILE A 154 -15.03 5.46 5.12
CA ILE A 154 -14.03 5.13 4.08
C ILE A 154 -12.91 4.28 4.68
N ALA A 155 -12.39 4.66 5.85
CA ALA A 155 -11.40 3.87 6.57
C ALA A 155 -11.94 2.50 7.02
N ALA A 156 -13.22 2.38 7.38
CA ALA A 156 -13.87 1.10 7.64
C ALA A 156 -13.92 0.22 6.38
N LYS A 157 -14.30 0.77 5.22
CA LYS A 157 -14.34 0.05 3.93
C LYS A 157 -12.97 -0.52 3.54
N TYR A 158 -11.89 0.27 3.64
CA TYR A 158 -10.55 -0.22 3.33
C TYR A 158 -10.07 -1.29 4.32
N ARG A 159 -10.33 -1.14 5.63
CA ARG A 159 -10.02 -2.18 6.63
C ARG A 159 -10.81 -3.47 6.38
N HIS A 160 -12.08 -3.35 5.95
CA HIS A 160 -12.91 -4.48 5.58
C HIS A 160 -12.33 -5.24 4.38
N GLN A 161 -11.96 -4.53 3.31
CA GLN A 161 -11.31 -5.13 2.14
C GLN A 161 -9.99 -5.81 2.48
N LEU A 162 -9.14 -5.19 3.32
CA LEU A 162 -7.89 -5.80 3.77
C LEU A 162 -8.13 -7.08 4.59
N LYS A 163 -9.10 -7.06 5.52
CA LYS A 163 -9.50 -8.23 6.31
C LYS A 163 -9.99 -9.37 5.41
N ALA A 164 -10.85 -9.08 4.43
CA ALA A 164 -11.34 -10.04 3.46
C ALA A 164 -10.20 -10.66 2.63
N ARG A 165 -9.24 -9.84 2.18
CA ARG A 165 -8.05 -10.30 1.43
C ARG A 165 -7.16 -11.22 2.27
N ILE A 166 -6.92 -10.90 3.54
CA ILE A 166 -6.14 -11.74 4.45
C ILE A 166 -6.86 -13.08 4.72
N GLY A 167 -8.19 -13.06 4.91
CA GLY A 167 -9.01 -14.27 5.02
C GLY A 167 -8.86 -15.18 3.81
N ALA A 168 -9.04 -14.62 2.61
CA ALA A 168 -8.93 -15.36 1.35
C ALA A 168 -7.50 -15.88 1.08
N ALA A 169 -6.45 -15.16 1.49
CA ALA A 169 -5.08 -15.63 1.34
C ALA A 169 -4.76 -16.83 2.25
N ASN A 170 -5.38 -16.90 3.44
CA ASN A 170 -5.05 -17.88 4.47
C ASN A 170 -5.75 -19.24 4.29
N LEU A 171 -6.89 -19.31 3.58
CA LEU A 171 -7.74 -20.52 3.53
C LEU A 171 -7.41 -21.47 2.37
N PHE A 172 -6.74 -20.99 1.31
CA PHE A 172 -6.31 -21.83 0.20
C PHE A 172 -5.32 -22.94 0.61
N LYS A 173 -4.36 -22.65 1.51
CA LYS A 173 -3.34 -23.62 1.95
C LYS A 173 -3.93 -24.77 2.80
N PRO A 174 -4.76 -24.53 3.85
CA PRO A 174 -5.48 -25.58 4.56
C PRO A 174 -6.32 -26.48 3.64
N MET A 175 -7.06 -25.89 2.70
CA MET A 175 -7.87 -26.66 1.73
C MET A 175 -7.01 -27.59 0.85
N CYS A 176 -5.81 -27.13 0.44
CA CYS A 176 -4.87 -27.98 -0.30
C CYS A 176 -4.34 -29.14 0.58
N ALA A 177 -4.02 -28.87 1.84
CA ALA A 177 -3.55 -29.91 2.77
C ALA A 177 -4.64 -30.97 3.06
N ALA A 178 -5.90 -30.56 3.24
CA ALA A 178 -7.02 -31.48 3.37
C ALA A 178 -7.21 -32.34 2.12
N LEU A 179 -7.13 -31.74 0.91
CA LEU A 179 -7.20 -32.48 -0.35
C LEU A 179 -6.06 -33.50 -0.49
N GLU A 180 -4.85 -33.14 -0.05
CA GLU A 180 -3.69 -34.02 -0.07
C GLU A 180 -3.86 -35.20 0.88
N ALA A 181 -4.30 -34.96 2.11
CA ALA A 181 -4.58 -35.99 3.11
C ALA A 181 -5.69 -36.96 2.64
N TYR A 182 -6.85 -36.44 2.22
CA TYR A 182 -7.96 -37.23 1.70
C TYR A 182 -7.55 -38.13 0.52
N ARG A 183 -6.66 -37.65 -0.35
CA ARG A 183 -6.15 -38.46 -1.47
C ARG A 183 -5.12 -39.51 -1.03
N ALA A 184 -4.27 -39.17 -0.06
CA ALA A 184 -3.29 -40.11 0.51
C ALA A 184 -3.99 -41.28 1.23
N GLU A 185 -5.07 -41.03 1.96
CA GLU A 185 -5.94 -42.07 2.55
C GLU A 185 -6.51 -43.03 1.50
N GLN A 186 -6.82 -42.52 0.30
CA GLN A 186 -7.28 -43.29 -0.84
C GLN A 186 -6.14 -43.97 -1.63
N GLY A 187 -4.91 -43.96 -1.11
CA GLY A 187 -3.72 -44.52 -1.74
C GLY A 187 -3.27 -43.78 -3.01
N LYS A 188 -3.70 -42.53 -3.22
CA LYS A 188 -3.49 -41.77 -4.45
C LYS A 188 -2.56 -40.59 -4.23
N GLN A 189 -1.52 -40.47 -5.06
CA GLN A 189 -0.65 -39.29 -5.07
C GLN A 189 -1.45 -38.03 -5.48
N THR A 190 -1.13 -36.89 -4.88
CA THR A 190 -1.71 -35.59 -5.25
C THR A 190 -0.79 -34.85 -6.21
N LEU A 191 -1.38 -34.24 -7.24
CA LEU A 191 -0.71 -33.58 -8.36
C LEU A 191 -1.25 -32.16 -8.50
N GLN A 192 -0.43 -31.23 -9.00
CA GLN A 192 -0.73 -29.79 -9.09
C GLN A 192 -2.09 -29.45 -9.75
N HIS A 193 -2.52 -30.27 -10.71
CA HIS A 193 -3.79 -30.06 -11.40
C HIS A 193 -5.02 -30.29 -10.50
N HIS A 194 -4.92 -31.08 -9.42
CA HIS A 194 -6.01 -31.25 -8.46
C HIS A 194 -6.27 -29.97 -7.65
N TYR A 195 -5.23 -29.35 -7.09
CA TYR A 195 -5.35 -28.02 -6.45
C TYR A 195 -5.91 -26.97 -7.41
N THR A 196 -5.49 -27.04 -8.66
CA THR A 196 -5.98 -26.16 -9.73
C THR A 196 -7.45 -26.40 -10.05
N LEU A 197 -7.94 -27.65 -9.99
CA LEU A 197 -9.35 -27.98 -10.19
C LEU A 197 -10.22 -27.49 -9.03
N GLU A 198 -9.83 -27.73 -7.77
CA GLU A 198 -10.56 -27.23 -6.58
C GLU A 198 -10.64 -25.70 -6.58
N SER A 199 -9.52 -25.01 -6.79
CA SER A 199 -9.49 -23.54 -6.83
C SER A 199 -10.35 -22.97 -7.97
N ASN A 200 -10.30 -23.60 -9.16
CA ASN A 200 -11.16 -23.20 -10.28
C ASN A 200 -12.64 -23.57 -10.07
N MET A 201 -12.97 -24.59 -9.28
CA MET A 201 -14.36 -24.88 -8.90
C MET A 201 -14.91 -23.73 -8.07
N ILE A 202 -14.21 -23.35 -6.99
CA ILE A 202 -14.63 -22.26 -6.10
C ILE A 202 -14.65 -20.92 -6.84
N ALA A 203 -13.60 -20.60 -7.60
CA ALA A 203 -13.55 -19.37 -8.39
C ALA A 203 -14.73 -19.24 -9.36
N ARG A 204 -15.14 -20.33 -10.03
CA ARG A 204 -16.33 -20.32 -10.90
C ARG A 204 -17.63 -20.09 -10.14
N ILE A 205 -17.76 -20.57 -8.91
CA ILE A 205 -18.95 -20.32 -8.08
C ILE A 205 -19.01 -18.84 -7.67
N VAL A 206 -17.87 -18.24 -7.27
CA VAL A 206 -17.81 -16.84 -6.83
C VAL A 206 -17.88 -15.83 -7.99
N LEU A 207 -17.28 -16.14 -9.14
CA LEU A 207 -17.06 -15.22 -10.26
C LEU A 207 -18.00 -15.48 -11.46
N GLY A 208 -19.21 -15.97 -11.21
CA GLY A 208 -20.26 -16.11 -12.24
C GLY A 208 -19.91 -17.08 -13.38
N GLY A 209 -19.27 -18.21 -13.05
CA GLY A 209 -18.87 -19.25 -14.00
C GLY A 209 -17.47 -19.08 -14.60
N LEU A 210 -16.76 -17.99 -14.30
CA LEU A 210 -15.40 -17.72 -14.78
C LEU A 210 -14.33 -18.28 -13.83
N THR A 211 -13.23 -18.80 -14.39
CA THR A 211 -12.01 -19.01 -13.59
C THR A 211 -11.37 -17.68 -13.22
N ALA A 212 -10.58 -17.63 -12.14
CA ALA A 212 -9.90 -16.41 -11.70
C ALA A 212 -9.06 -15.75 -12.82
N LYS A 213 -8.38 -16.55 -13.66
CA LYS A 213 -7.62 -16.06 -14.83
C LYS A 213 -8.52 -15.48 -15.93
N GLN A 214 -9.66 -16.10 -16.21
CA GLN A 214 -10.63 -15.59 -17.19
C GLN A 214 -11.27 -14.29 -16.71
N TRP A 215 -11.63 -14.23 -15.43
CA TRP A 215 -12.19 -13.03 -14.80
C TRP A 215 -11.19 -11.86 -14.82
N ALA A 216 -9.93 -12.09 -14.48
CA ALA A 216 -8.90 -11.06 -14.57
C ALA A 216 -8.71 -10.55 -16.01
N LYS A 217 -8.66 -11.45 -17.01
CA LYS A 217 -8.60 -11.08 -18.42
C LYS A 217 -9.82 -10.26 -18.86
N ALA A 218 -11.03 -10.61 -18.41
CA ALA A 218 -12.26 -9.92 -18.77
C ALA A 218 -12.36 -8.49 -18.19
N ASN A 219 -11.69 -8.24 -17.06
CA ASN A 219 -11.65 -6.95 -16.38
C ASN A 219 -10.34 -6.16 -16.65
N SER A 220 -9.51 -6.62 -17.61
CA SER A 220 -8.21 -6.01 -17.95
C SER A 220 -7.24 -5.88 -16.76
N ILE A 221 -7.29 -6.82 -15.81
CA ILE A 221 -6.45 -6.84 -14.61
C ILE A 221 -5.10 -7.49 -14.92
N THR A 222 -4.02 -6.77 -14.62
CA THR A 222 -2.65 -7.28 -14.56
C THR A 222 -2.27 -7.63 -13.12
N GLY A 223 -1.79 -8.86 -12.88
CA GLY A 223 -1.39 -9.34 -11.56
C GLY A 223 -2.22 -10.53 -11.06
N GLU A 224 -2.21 -10.76 -9.75
CA GLU A 224 -2.98 -11.83 -9.09
C GLU A 224 -4.47 -11.45 -9.04
N PRO A 225 -5.39 -12.27 -9.61
CA PRO A 225 -6.82 -11.95 -9.63
C PRO A 225 -7.42 -11.60 -8.26
N ARG A 226 -6.95 -12.23 -7.17
CA ARG A 226 -7.48 -11.96 -5.81
C ARG A 226 -7.25 -10.52 -5.34
N ASP A 227 -6.17 -9.85 -5.76
CA ASP A 227 -5.87 -8.48 -5.31
C ASP A 227 -6.85 -7.43 -5.89
N ALA A 228 -7.51 -7.75 -6.99
CA ALA A 228 -8.49 -6.88 -7.66
C ALA A 228 -9.96 -7.23 -7.32
N MET A 229 -10.21 -8.30 -6.57
CA MET A 229 -11.56 -8.65 -6.12
C MET A 229 -12.08 -7.68 -5.06
N ASN A 230 -13.40 -7.46 -5.05
CA ASN A 230 -14.05 -6.68 -3.99
C ASN A 230 -14.17 -7.49 -2.68
N ALA A 231 -14.48 -6.82 -1.57
CA ALA A 231 -14.53 -7.46 -0.26
C ALA A 231 -15.56 -8.62 -0.20
N VAL A 232 -16.75 -8.45 -0.79
CA VAL A 232 -17.81 -9.46 -0.82
C VAL A 232 -17.37 -10.72 -1.58
N GLN A 233 -16.69 -10.55 -2.72
CA GLN A 233 -16.10 -11.66 -3.49
C GLN A 233 -15.04 -12.41 -2.68
N LEU A 234 -14.17 -11.68 -1.97
CA LEU A 234 -13.11 -12.26 -1.13
C LEU A 234 -13.67 -13.01 0.09
N GLU A 235 -14.72 -12.48 0.72
CA GLU A 235 -15.42 -13.14 1.84
C GLU A 235 -16.18 -14.38 1.38
N HIS A 236 -16.86 -14.30 0.23
CA HIS A 236 -17.53 -15.46 -0.37
C HIS A 236 -16.53 -16.57 -0.71
N LEU A 237 -15.39 -16.20 -1.31
CA LEU A 237 -14.30 -17.13 -1.63
C LEU A 237 -13.71 -17.76 -0.36
N SER A 238 -13.48 -16.95 0.68
CA SER A 238 -13.05 -17.44 2.00
C SER A 238 -14.04 -18.45 2.60
N TYR A 239 -15.34 -18.12 2.57
CA TYR A 239 -16.41 -18.99 3.07
C TYR A 239 -16.43 -20.34 2.34
N LEU A 240 -16.30 -20.33 1.01
CA LEU A 240 -16.30 -21.57 0.21
C LEU A 240 -14.99 -22.37 0.33
N GLU A 241 -13.82 -21.74 0.46
CA GLU A 241 -12.55 -22.45 0.71
C GLU A 241 -12.57 -23.16 2.08
N SER A 242 -13.03 -22.46 3.13
CA SER A 242 -13.23 -23.06 4.46
C SER A 242 -14.23 -24.21 4.43
N THR A 243 -15.39 -24.00 3.79
CA THR A 243 -16.44 -25.03 3.65
C THR A 243 -15.93 -26.24 2.85
N ASN A 244 -15.23 -26.05 1.72
CA ASN A 244 -14.70 -27.16 0.93
C ASN A 244 -13.67 -27.97 1.72
N THR A 245 -12.86 -27.32 2.57
CA THR A 245 -11.94 -28.01 3.51
C THR A 245 -12.73 -28.99 4.38
N THR A 246 -13.77 -28.51 5.08
CA THR A 246 -14.65 -29.37 5.91
C THR A 246 -15.33 -30.49 5.12
N LEU A 247 -15.81 -30.21 3.90
CA LEU A 247 -16.45 -31.22 3.06
C LEU A 247 -15.46 -32.28 2.54
N ILE A 248 -14.18 -31.92 2.37
CA ILE A 248 -13.09 -32.87 2.06
C ILE A 248 -12.79 -33.74 3.28
N ASP A 249 -12.69 -33.16 4.48
CA ASP A 249 -12.45 -33.88 5.73
C ASP A 249 -13.61 -34.86 6.07
N MET A 250 -14.84 -34.55 5.61
CA MET A 250 -16.00 -35.46 5.67
C MET A 250 -15.96 -36.58 4.60
N GLY A 251 -14.91 -36.65 3.78
CA GLY A 251 -14.72 -37.69 2.76
C GLY A 251 -15.59 -37.57 1.51
N MET A 252 -16.30 -36.44 1.32
CA MET A 252 -17.27 -36.28 0.23
C MET A 252 -16.60 -36.20 -1.15
N ALA A 253 -17.23 -36.81 -2.16
CA ALA A 253 -16.72 -36.81 -3.53
C ALA A 253 -16.85 -35.43 -4.20
N TYR A 254 -15.97 -35.13 -5.16
CA TYR A 254 -15.88 -33.82 -5.83
C TYR A 254 -17.23 -33.27 -6.32
N ASP A 255 -18.03 -34.06 -7.05
CA ASP A 255 -19.32 -33.59 -7.57
C ASP A 255 -20.36 -33.32 -6.49
N GLN A 256 -20.32 -34.08 -5.38
CA GLN A 256 -21.17 -33.83 -4.20
C GLN A 256 -20.77 -32.52 -3.52
N ARG A 257 -19.45 -32.29 -3.31
CA ARG A 257 -18.95 -31.03 -2.75
C ARG A 257 -19.29 -29.85 -3.66
N LYS A 258 -19.14 -29.98 -4.97
CA LYS A 258 -19.52 -28.96 -5.95
C LYS A 258 -20.99 -28.58 -5.85
N ALA A 259 -21.89 -29.56 -5.78
CA ALA A 259 -23.33 -29.33 -5.62
C ALA A 259 -23.64 -28.59 -4.32
N GLU A 260 -23.05 -29.03 -3.21
CA GLU A 260 -23.28 -28.44 -1.89
C GLU A 260 -22.68 -27.02 -1.76
N LEU A 261 -21.49 -26.78 -2.30
CA LEU A 261 -20.88 -25.45 -2.36
C LEU A 261 -21.70 -24.47 -3.22
N MET A 262 -22.32 -24.92 -4.32
CA MET A 262 -23.24 -24.09 -5.10
C MET A 262 -24.50 -23.73 -4.29
N ARG A 263 -25.08 -24.70 -3.55
CA ARG A 263 -26.24 -24.50 -2.68
C ARG A 263 -25.93 -23.53 -1.53
N LEU A 264 -24.79 -23.70 -0.88
CA LEU A 264 -24.33 -22.85 0.21
C LEU A 264 -23.93 -21.44 -0.28
N SER A 265 -23.34 -21.33 -1.48
CA SER A 265 -23.10 -20.07 -2.18
C SER A 265 -24.40 -19.28 -2.38
N GLN A 266 -25.44 -19.89 -2.94
CA GLN A 266 -26.73 -19.23 -3.14
C GLN A 266 -27.34 -18.72 -1.82
N ARG A 267 -27.27 -19.53 -0.75
CA ARG A 267 -27.74 -19.13 0.58
C ARG A 267 -26.90 -18.01 1.19
N TRP A 268 -25.57 -18.05 0.99
CA TRP A 268 -24.65 -17.02 1.46
C TRP A 268 -24.92 -15.69 0.75
N LEU A 269 -25.05 -15.71 -0.57
CA LEU A 269 -25.37 -14.54 -1.39
C LEU A 269 -26.73 -13.95 -1.00
N ALA A 270 -27.78 -14.77 -0.84
CA ALA A 270 -29.09 -14.30 -0.41
C ALA A 270 -29.04 -13.55 0.94
N LYS A 271 -28.20 -14.00 1.89
CA LYS A 271 -28.04 -13.35 3.20
C LYS A 271 -27.28 -12.02 3.12
N HIS A 272 -26.26 -11.91 2.25
CA HIS A 272 -25.37 -10.75 2.23
C HIS A 272 -25.75 -9.69 1.18
N LEU A 273 -26.42 -10.08 0.09
CA LEU A 273 -26.95 -9.15 -0.93
C LEU A 273 -28.41 -8.76 -0.66
N GLY A 274 -29.18 -9.58 0.07
CA GLY A 274 -30.54 -9.23 0.47
C GLY A 274 -30.60 -8.17 1.58
N ALA A 275 -29.51 -7.99 2.34
CA ALA A 275 -29.43 -7.06 3.46
C ALA A 275 -29.03 -5.62 3.06
N ASP A 276 -28.70 -5.37 1.79
CA ASP A 276 -28.39 -4.03 1.25
C ASP A 276 -29.66 -3.32 0.68
N HIS A 277 -30.86 -3.87 0.92
CA HIS A 277 -32.13 -3.41 0.34
C HIS A 277 -33.26 -3.12 1.35
N ASP A 278 -32.98 -3.22 2.65
CA ASP A 278 -33.86 -2.83 3.77
C ASP A 278 -33.23 -1.68 4.60
#